data_AF-A7F013-F1
#
_entry.id   AF-A7F013-F1
#
_cell.length_a   1.000
_cell.length_b   1.000
_cell.length_c   1.000
_cell.angle_alpha   90.00
_cell.angle_beta   90.00
_cell.angle_gamma   90.00
#
_symmetry.space_group_name_H-M   'P 1'
#
loop_
_entity.id
_entity.type
_entity.pdbx_description
1 polymer ?
#
loop_
_entity_poly.entity_id
_entity_poly.type
_entity_poly.pdbx_seq_one_letter_code
_entity_poly.pdbx_strand_id
1 'polypeptide(L)'
;MVLVENWMPPSRENWELIVWGFQWFPLFTIFQWIQPWYGAGKTSSNSRFNIPGKIAWITMEMPGLLTMFYVMYTLPSEVGLKELPWENKLMAGLYIIHYLNRAIIAPLISPSMSPIHVIVWLAAIAFQITNAASLGCYFAGYGPVTRADWKPVSGNPYVNGARIELGMMIFFLGLVSNIFHDDELREIRRAALRKQAMQNDSSTGKNKGNKTVDKGTIWERDGKRETKG
;
A
#
# COMPACT_ATOMS: atom_id res chain seq x y z
N MET A 1 4.57 28.13 3.26
CA MET A 1 5.15 28.25 1.91
C MET A 1 4.29 27.42 0.98
N VAL A 2 3.71 28.07 -0.03
CA VAL A 2 2.90 27.44 -1.07
C VAL A 2 3.82 26.63 -1.99
N LEU A 3 3.47 25.38 -2.27
CA LEU A 3 4.28 24.49 -3.13
C LEU A 3 3.95 24.71 -4.61
N VAL A 4 2.67 24.83 -4.92
CA VAL A 4 2.18 25.16 -6.27
C VAL A 4 1.07 26.18 -6.09
N GLU A 5 1.27 27.36 -6.66
CA GLU A 5 0.32 28.47 -6.53
C GLU A 5 -1.09 28.02 -6.93
N ASN A 6 -2.06 28.26 -6.03
CA ASN A 6 -3.48 27.88 -6.17
C ASN A 6 -3.78 26.38 -6.30
N TRP A 7 -2.79 25.48 -6.32
CA TRP A 7 -3.01 24.04 -6.50
C TRP A 7 -2.51 23.20 -5.32
N MET A 8 -1.53 23.69 -4.56
CA MET A 8 -1.01 23.03 -3.35
C MET A 8 -0.56 24.10 -2.33
N PRO A 9 -1.39 24.41 -1.31
CA PRO A 9 -2.75 23.91 -1.13
C PRO A 9 -3.68 24.50 -2.22
N PRO A 10 -4.69 23.75 -2.69
CA PRO A 10 -5.63 24.27 -3.67
C PRO A 10 -6.35 25.53 -3.17
N SER A 11 -6.59 26.51 -4.04
CA SER A 11 -7.57 27.57 -3.80
C SER A 11 -8.97 26.97 -3.62
N ARG A 12 -9.94 27.74 -3.08
CA ARG A 12 -11.31 27.25 -2.88
C ARG A 12 -11.94 26.77 -4.20
N GLU A 13 -11.79 27.55 -5.26
CA GLU A 13 -12.30 27.22 -6.60
C GLU A 13 -11.67 25.94 -7.15
N ASN A 14 -10.35 25.81 -7.05
CA ASN A 14 -9.65 24.61 -7.53
C ASN A 14 -9.99 23.38 -6.68
N TRP A 15 -10.18 23.53 -5.37
CA TRP A 15 -10.65 22.44 -4.52
C TRP A 15 -12.07 21.99 -4.89
N GLU A 16 -12.99 22.92 -5.14
CA GLU A 16 -14.35 22.60 -5.59
C GLU A 16 -14.32 21.85 -6.93
N LEU A 17 -13.46 22.26 -7.87
CA LEU A 17 -13.24 21.53 -9.12
C LEU A 17 -12.68 20.11 -8.89
N ILE A 18 -11.69 19.96 -8.01
CA ILE A 18 -11.11 18.68 -7.63
C ILE A 18 -12.19 17.74 -7.07
N VAL A 19 -12.99 18.22 -6.10
CA VAL A 19 -14.07 17.45 -5.48
C VAL A 19 -15.14 17.09 -6.50
N TRP A 20 -15.53 18.06 -7.34
CA TRP A 20 -16.51 17.83 -8.40
C TRP A 20 -16.04 16.77 -9.42
N GLY A 21 -14.76 16.75 -9.77
CA GLY A 21 -14.21 15.71 -10.64
C GLY A 21 -14.14 14.36 -9.92
N PHE A 22 -13.67 14.35 -8.67
CA PHE A 22 -13.42 13.14 -7.90
C PHE A 22 -14.69 12.38 -7.51
N GLN A 23 -15.82 13.07 -7.35
CA GLN A 23 -17.11 12.42 -7.04
C GLN A 23 -17.53 11.40 -8.12
N TRP A 24 -17.03 11.53 -9.36
CA TRP A 24 -17.32 10.63 -10.46
C TRP A 24 -16.35 9.44 -10.54
N PHE A 25 -15.30 9.41 -9.73
CA PHE A 25 -14.34 8.31 -9.68
C PHE A 25 -15.00 6.92 -9.49
N PRO A 26 -16.07 6.73 -8.69
CA PRO A 26 -16.76 5.44 -8.62
C PRO A 26 -17.29 4.93 -9.96
N LEU A 27 -17.57 5.79 -10.95
CA LEU A 27 -17.95 5.32 -12.29
C LEU A 27 -16.78 4.64 -13.03
N PHE A 28 -15.55 5.11 -12.78
CA PHE A 28 -14.35 4.48 -13.31
C PHE A 28 -14.13 3.07 -12.73
N THR A 29 -14.46 2.86 -11.46
CA THR A 29 -14.32 1.53 -10.83
C THR A 29 -15.35 0.52 -11.37
N ILE A 30 -16.55 0.98 -11.73
CA ILE A 30 -17.54 0.16 -12.45
C ILE A 30 -16.99 -0.30 -13.81
N PHE A 31 -16.36 0.62 -14.56
CA PHE A 31 -15.74 0.26 -15.83
C PHE A 31 -14.64 -0.79 -15.64
N GLN A 32 -13.81 -0.66 -14.59
CA GLN A 32 -12.77 -1.63 -14.26
C GLN A 32 -13.31 -3.05 -14.02
N TRP A 33 -14.52 -3.22 -13.46
CA TRP A 33 -15.12 -4.54 -13.24
C TRP A 33 -15.48 -5.26 -14.54
N ILE A 34 -15.68 -4.53 -15.63
CA ILE A 34 -16.05 -5.08 -16.95
C ILE A 34 -14.80 -5.40 -17.78
N GLN A 35 -13.64 -4.82 -17.43
CA GLN A 35 -12.40 -5.02 -18.20
C GLN A 35 -11.65 -6.28 -17.75
N PRO A 36 -11.09 -7.08 -18.68
CA PRO A 36 -10.34 -8.28 -18.35
C PRO A 36 -8.89 -8.01 -17.88
N TRP A 37 -8.39 -6.78 -18.05
CA TRP A 37 -7.00 -6.44 -17.76
C TRP A 37 -6.81 -5.94 -16.32
N TYR A 38 -5.84 -6.53 -15.63
CA TYR A 38 -5.46 -6.16 -14.25
C TYR A 38 -3.97 -5.86 -14.17
N GLY A 39 -3.60 -4.58 -14.21
CA GLY A 39 -2.21 -4.12 -14.14
C GLY A 39 -1.54 -4.21 -12.77
N ALA A 40 -2.21 -4.77 -11.76
CA ALA A 40 -1.69 -5.04 -10.43
C ALA A 40 -2.31 -6.30 -9.83
N GLY A 41 -1.54 -7.05 -9.03
CA GLY A 41 -2.00 -8.27 -8.35
C GLY A 41 -1.40 -9.56 -8.91
N LYS A 42 -2.05 -10.71 -8.65
CA LYS A 42 -1.59 -12.03 -9.10
C LYS A 42 -1.63 -12.21 -10.64
N THR A 43 -2.38 -11.34 -11.31
CA THR A 43 -2.57 -11.26 -12.75
C THR A 43 -1.72 -10.17 -13.40
N SER A 44 -0.77 -9.57 -12.68
CA SER A 44 0.12 -8.54 -13.23
C SER A 44 0.80 -9.09 -14.49
N SER A 45 0.48 -8.51 -15.66
CA SER A 45 1.07 -8.90 -16.93
C SER A 45 2.58 -8.74 -16.91
N ASN A 46 3.32 -9.69 -17.50
CA ASN A 46 4.77 -9.57 -17.65
C ASN A 46 5.08 -8.40 -18.61
N SER A 47 5.46 -7.26 -18.05
CA SER A 47 5.72 -6.02 -18.80
C SER A 47 7.04 -5.42 -18.34
N ARG A 48 7.81 -4.88 -19.30
CA ARG A 48 9.05 -4.14 -19.02
C ARG A 48 8.82 -2.85 -18.23
N PHE A 49 7.58 -2.38 -18.18
CA PHE A 49 7.17 -1.17 -17.46
C PHE A 49 6.63 -1.48 -16.05
N ASN A 50 6.87 -2.69 -15.56
CA ASN A 50 6.55 -3.04 -14.18
C ASN A 50 7.60 -2.50 -13.21
N ILE A 51 7.13 -1.88 -12.14
CA ILE A 51 7.93 -1.39 -11.03
C ILE A 51 7.95 -2.47 -9.94
N PRO A 52 9.07 -2.71 -9.24
CA PRO A 52 9.12 -3.64 -8.11
C PRO A 52 8.04 -3.34 -7.06
N GLY A 53 7.27 -4.36 -6.69
CA GLY A 53 6.00 -4.19 -5.96
C GLY A 53 6.09 -3.34 -4.69
N LYS A 54 7.07 -3.59 -3.81
CA LYS A 54 7.23 -2.82 -2.56
C LYS A 54 7.50 -1.33 -2.83
N ILE A 55 8.41 -1.03 -3.76
CA ILE A 55 8.79 0.34 -4.11
C ILE A 55 7.61 1.04 -4.76
N ALA A 56 6.94 0.37 -5.70
CA ALA A 56 5.75 0.89 -6.37
C ALA A 56 4.65 1.21 -5.34
N TRP A 57 4.41 0.31 -4.39
CA TRP A 57 3.37 0.48 -3.38
C TRP A 57 3.66 1.64 -2.43
N ILE A 58 4.88 1.72 -1.89
CA ILE A 58 5.27 2.84 -1.02
C ILE A 58 5.13 4.15 -1.80
N THR A 59 5.70 4.24 -2.99
CA THR A 59 5.72 5.50 -3.74
C THR A 59 4.35 5.90 -4.31
N MET A 60 3.42 4.97 -4.54
CA MET A 60 2.07 5.32 -4.96
C MET A 60 1.15 5.73 -3.80
N GLU A 61 1.35 5.16 -2.60
CA GLU A 61 0.51 5.44 -1.43
C GLU A 61 0.97 6.70 -0.68
N MET A 62 2.29 6.92 -0.58
CA MET A 62 2.91 8.05 0.14
C MET A 62 2.41 9.45 -0.24
N PRO A 63 2.13 9.77 -1.52
CA PRO A 63 1.61 11.09 -1.91
C PRO A 63 0.34 11.50 -1.18
N GLY A 64 -0.55 10.56 -0.85
CA GLY A 64 -1.77 10.87 -0.09
C GLY A 64 -1.47 11.30 1.35
N LEU A 65 -0.55 10.58 2.02
CA LEU A 65 -0.07 10.92 3.37
C LEU A 65 0.56 12.31 3.39
N LEU A 66 1.49 12.57 2.45
CA LEU A 66 2.22 13.84 2.38
C LEU A 66 1.28 15.00 2.03
N THR A 67 0.34 14.80 1.12
CA THR A 67 -0.66 15.82 0.75
C THR A 67 -1.54 16.19 1.94
N MET A 68 -2.02 15.19 2.70
CA MET A 68 -2.82 15.45 3.91
C MET A 68 -2.03 16.27 4.93
N PHE A 69 -0.79 15.87 5.25
CA PHE A 69 0.06 16.63 6.17
C PHE A 69 0.29 18.06 5.68
N TYR A 70 0.64 18.20 4.41
CA TYR A 70 0.94 19.50 3.81
C TYR A 70 -0.26 20.44 3.87
N VAL A 71 -1.43 19.99 3.40
CA VAL A 71 -2.67 20.79 3.40
C VAL A 71 -3.10 21.18 4.81
N MET A 72 -3.08 20.24 5.76
CA MET A 72 -3.42 20.52 7.16
C MET A 72 -2.46 21.51 7.82
N TYR A 73 -1.21 21.57 7.36
CA TYR A 73 -0.21 22.50 7.87
C TYR A 73 -0.31 23.90 7.23
N THR A 74 -0.56 23.98 5.93
CA THR A 74 -0.50 25.27 5.20
C THR A 74 -1.84 25.96 5.06
N LEU A 75 -2.91 25.22 4.71
CA LEU A 75 -4.19 25.83 4.33
C LEU A 75 -4.82 26.68 5.46
N PRO A 76 -4.80 26.29 6.74
CA PRO A 76 -5.43 27.09 7.80
C PRO A 76 -4.87 28.51 7.86
N SER A 77 -3.55 28.67 7.72
CA SER A 77 -2.90 29.98 7.72
C SER A 77 -3.26 30.81 6.49
N GLU A 78 -3.32 30.19 5.31
CA GLU A 78 -3.70 30.85 4.05
C GLU A 78 -5.13 31.41 4.10
N VAL A 79 -6.06 30.70 4.75
CA VAL A 79 -7.45 31.14 4.92
C VAL A 79 -7.69 31.98 6.18
N GLY A 80 -6.62 32.38 6.88
CA GLY A 80 -6.69 33.26 8.06
C GLY A 80 -7.23 32.59 9.34
N LEU A 81 -7.22 31.25 9.41
CA LEU A 81 -7.61 30.49 10.60
C LEU A 81 -6.44 30.40 11.57
N LYS A 82 -6.66 30.85 12.81
CA LYS A 82 -5.66 30.76 13.90
C LYS A 82 -5.53 29.35 14.45
N GLU A 83 -6.64 28.64 14.54
CA GLU A 83 -6.68 27.28 15.07
C GLU A 83 -7.83 26.49 14.43
N LEU A 84 -7.58 25.21 14.17
CA LEU A 84 -8.60 24.25 13.77
C LEU A 84 -9.24 23.58 15.00
N PRO A 85 -10.56 23.31 14.96
CA PRO A 85 -11.24 22.60 16.02
C PRO A 85 -10.72 21.15 16.11
N TRP A 86 -10.86 20.54 17.29
CA TRP A 86 -10.29 19.21 17.55
C TRP A 86 -10.91 18.13 16.66
N GLU A 87 -12.17 18.28 16.24
CA GLU A 87 -12.87 17.38 15.32
C GLU A 87 -12.10 17.25 13.99
N ASN A 88 -11.63 18.37 13.43
CA ASN A 88 -10.88 18.41 12.18
C ASN A 88 -9.50 17.75 12.35
N LYS A 89 -8.81 18.07 13.45
CA LYS A 89 -7.52 17.47 13.82
C LYS A 89 -7.64 15.96 14.02
N LEU A 90 -8.73 15.50 14.64
CA LEU A 90 -9.02 14.07 14.84
C LEU A 90 -9.19 13.36 13.50
N MET A 91 -10.07 13.84 12.61
CA MET A 91 -10.31 13.17 11.32
C MET A 91 -9.05 13.11 10.45
N ALA A 92 -8.29 14.20 10.39
CA ALA A 92 -6.98 14.21 9.71
C ALA A 92 -6.00 13.23 10.37
N GLY A 93 -5.98 13.17 11.70
CA GLY A 93 -5.16 12.23 12.46
C GLY A 93 -5.50 10.77 12.18
N LEU A 94 -6.78 10.41 12.12
CA LEU A 94 -7.22 9.07 11.75
C LEU A 94 -6.78 8.70 10.33
N TYR A 95 -6.94 9.61 9.36
CA TYR A 95 -6.43 9.42 8.00
C TYR A 95 -4.91 9.17 8.00
N ILE A 96 -4.14 9.99 8.72
CA ILE A 96 -2.69 9.86 8.83
C ILE A 96 -2.30 8.51 9.44
N ILE A 97 -2.95 8.07 10.53
CA ILE A 97 -2.68 6.76 11.15
C ILE A 97 -2.92 5.63 10.16
N HIS A 98 -4.04 5.68 9.43
CA HIS A 98 -4.35 4.69 8.40
C HIS A 98 -3.27 4.65 7.31
N TYR A 99 -2.84 5.82 6.80
CA TYR A 99 -1.85 5.89 5.73
C TYR A 99 -0.42 5.65 6.18
N LEU A 100 -0.05 5.89 7.44
CA LEU A 100 1.22 5.42 8.00
C LEU A 100 1.28 3.89 7.97
N ASN A 101 0.19 3.23 8.37
CA ASN A 101 0.10 1.78 8.24
C ASN A 101 0.13 1.35 6.77
N ARG A 102 -0.71 1.95 5.90
CA ARG A 102 -0.90 1.52 4.51
C ARG A 102 0.30 1.79 3.61
N ALA A 103 0.88 2.99 3.69
CA ALA A 103 1.93 3.46 2.79
C ALA A 103 3.33 3.02 3.23
N ILE A 104 3.56 2.83 4.53
CA ILE A 104 4.89 2.55 5.08
C ILE A 104 4.95 1.17 5.74
N ILE A 105 4.19 0.95 6.81
CA ILE A 105 4.34 -0.27 7.63
C ILE A 105 3.98 -1.52 6.81
N ALA A 106 2.79 -1.54 6.21
CA ALA A 106 2.25 -2.66 5.46
C ALA A 106 3.17 -3.17 4.33
N PRO A 107 3.72 -2.33 3.43
CA PRO A 107 4.65 -2.80 2.40
C PRO A 107 6.01 -3.25 2.95
N LEU A 108 6.51 -2.63 4.03
CA LEU A 108 7.78 -3.02 4.64
C LEU A 108 7.72 -4.42 5.24
N ILE A 109 6.68 -4.71 6.03
CA ILE A 109 6.50 -6.02 6.69
C ILE A 109 5.98 -7.12 5.76
N SER A 110 5.50 -6.75 4.57
CA SER A 110 5.01 -7.73 3.60
C SER A 110 6.16 -8.58 3.05
N PRO A 111 6.07 -9.93 3.02
CA PRO A 111 7.15 -10.80 2.55
C PRO A 111 7.47 -10.58 1.07
N SER A 112 6.41 -10.38 0.28
CA SER A 112 6.48 -10.11 -1.16
C SER A 112 5.29 -9.28 -1.58
N MET A 113 5.46 -8.51 -2.65
CA MET A 113 4.41 -7.74 -3.33
C MET A 113 4.58 -7.93 -4.84
N SER A 114 3.46 -8.16 -5.53
CA SER A 114 3.47 -8.30 -6.99
C SER A 114 3.99 -7.01 -7.66
N PRO A 115 4.71 -7.12 -8.78
CA PRO A 115 5.06 -5.96 -9.59
C PRO A 115 3.80 -5.19 -10.03
N ILE A 116 3.95 -3.87 -10.18
CA ILE A 116 2.84 -2.97 -10.54
C ILE A 116 3.20 -2.26 -11.84
N HIS A 117 2.28 -2.26 -12.80
CA HIS A 117 2.48 -1.56 -14.06
C HIS A 117 2.50 -0.03 -13.85
N VAL A 118 3.39 0.69 -14.55
CA VAL A 118 3.55 2.15 -14.42
C VAL A 118 2.24 2.94 -14.57
N ILE A 119 1.32 2.49 -15.43
CA ILE A 119 0.01 3.16 -15.62
C ILE A 119 -0.84 3.06 -14.35
N VAL A 120 -0.88 1.89 -13.70
CA VAL A 120 -1.63 1.70 -12.45
C VAL A 120 -0.97 2.50 -11.33
N TRP A 121 0.36 2.52 -11.30
CA TRP A 121 1.14 3.30 -10.34
C TRP A 121 0.86 4.80 -10.46
N LEU A 122 0.88 5.37 -11.67
CA LEU A 122 0.54 6.78 -11.92
C LEU A 122 -0.91 7.09 -11.56
N ALA A 123 -1.85 6.22 -11.94
CA ALA A 123 -3.26 6.38 -11.59
C ALA A 123 -3.47 6.38 -10.06
N ALA A 124 -2.77 5.50 -9.35
CA ALA A 124 -2.80 5.46 -7.88
C ALA A 124 -2.23 6.74 -7.25
N ILE A 125 -1.13 7.29 -7.78
CA ILE A 125 -0.60 8.59 -7.32
C ILE A 125 -1.63 9.70 -7.50
N ALA A 126 -2.22 9.81 -8.69
CA ALA A 126 -3.23 10.82 -8.98
C ALA A 126 -4.44 10.68 -8.06
N PHE A 127 -4.93 9.45 -7.86
CA PHE A 127 -6.00 9.14 -6.92
C PHE A 127 -5.63 9.59 -5.49
N GLN A 128 -4.43 9.25 -5.03
CA GLN A 128 -3.98 9.54 -3.68
C GLN A 128 -3.88 11.03 -3.39
N ILE A 129 -3.34 11.82 -4.32
CA ILE A 129 -3.27 13.28 -4.21
C ILE A 129 -4.68 13.88 -4.24
N THR A 130 -5.53 13.46 -5.18
CA THR A 130 -6.90 14.00 -5.36
C THR A 130 -7.78 13.70 -4.14
N ASN A 131 -7.72 12.47 -3.62
CA ASN A 131 -8.44 12.04 -2.43
C ASN A 131 -7.97 12.80 -1.17
N ALA A 132 -6.65 12.86 -0.96
CA ALA A 132 -6.07 13.58 0.17
C ALA A 132 -6.35 15.08 0.12
N ALA A 133 -6.30 15.71 -1.07
CA ALA A 133 -6.65 17.11 -1.25
C ALA A 133 -8.15 17.35 -0.98
N SER A 134 -9.03 16.47 -1.47
CA SER A 134 -10.48 16.56 -1.25
C SER A 134 -10.83 16.58 0.24
N LEU A 135 -10.33 15.58 0.98
CA LEU A 135 -10.56 15.44 2.42
C LEU A 135 -9.78 16.48 3.23
N GLY A 136 -8.50 16.65 2.92
CA GLY A 136 -7.60 17.53 3.66
C GLY A 136 -8.04 18.97 3.62
N CYS A 137 -8.43 19.50 2.45
CA CYS A 137 -8.89 20.89 2.37
C CYS A 137 -10.24 21.10 3.07
N TYR A 138 -11.11 20.08 3.05
CA TYR A 138 -12.35 20.10 3.83
C TYR A 138 -12.05 20.22 5.33
N PHE A 139 -11.09 19.44 5.85
CA PHE A 139 -10.68 19.50 7.26
C PHE A 139 -9.86 20.74 7.60
N ALA A 140 -9.09 21.29 6.66
CA ALA A 140 -8.10 22.33 6.94
C ALA A 140 -8.62 23.76 6.76
N GLY A 141 -9.83 23.97 6.25
CA GLY A 141 -10.40 25.32 6.21
C GLY A 141 -11.54 25.57 5.24
N TYR A 142 -11.83 24.64 4.32
CA TYR A 142 -12.93 24.82 3.38
C TYR A 142 -14.27 24.23 3.83
N GLY A 143 -14.25 23.28 4.76
CA GLY A 143 -15.41 22.77 5.46
C GLY A 143 -15.69 23.52 6.78
N PRO A 144 -16.29 22.85 7.78
CA PRO A 144 -16.51 23.39 9.11
C PRO A 144 -15.21 23.89 9.78
N VAL A 145 -15.19 25.12 10.28
CA VAL A 145 -14.00 25.76 10.87
C VAL A 145 -14.14 26.07 12.36
N THR A 146 -15.35 25.96 12.90
CA THR A 146 -15.62 26.10 14.33
C THR A 146 -16.26 24.85 14.91
N ARG A 147 -16.17 24.69 16.24
CA ARG A 147 -16.89 23.62 16.94
C ARG A 147 -18.42 23.77 16.85
N ALA A 148 -18.92 24.98 16.64
CA ALA A 148 -20.34 25.23 16.46
C ALA A 148 -20.83 24.72 15.09
N ASP A 149 -20.00 24.79 14.06
CA ASP A 149 -20.32 24.30 12.71
C ASP A 149 -20.53 22.77 12.69
N TRP A 150 -19.91 22.07 13.63
CA TRP A 150 -20.10 20.63 13.86
C TRP A 150 -21.36 20.30 14.68
N LYS A 151 -22.19 21.27 15.07
CA LYS A 151 -23.48 21.03 15.74
C LYS A 151 -24.59 20.76 14.70
N PRO A 152 -25.65 20.01 15.05
CA PRO A 152 -26.65 19.62 14.07
C PRO A 152 -27.60 20.78 13.80
N VAL A 153 -28.06 20.88 12.55
CA VAL A 153 -29.09 21.85 12.12
C VAL A 153 -30.42 21.62 12.86
N SER A 154 -30.69 20.40 13.34
CA SER A 154 -31.91 20.03 14.06
C SER A 154 -31.93 20.38 15.57
N GLY A 155 -30.83 20.92 16.12
CA GLY A 155 -30.76 21.35 17.52
C GLY A 155 -30.70 20.23 18.58
N ASN A 156 -30.70 18.94 18.20
CA ASN A 156 -30.56 17.82 19.15
C ASN A 156 -29.09 17.50 19.46
N PRO A 157 -28.57 17.80 20.67
CA PRO A 157 -27.14 17.62 21.00
C PRO A 157 -26.70 16.15 21.10
N TYR A 158 -27.60 15.22 21.39
CA TYR A 158 -27.27 13.79 21.55
C TYR A 158 -26.92 13.12 20.22
N VAL A 159 -27.45 13.63 19.11
CA VAL A 159 -27.23 13.07 17.77
C VAL A 159 -25.79 13.30 17.27
N ASN A 160 -25.05 14.29 17.80
CA ASN A 160 -23.71 14.62 17.30
C ASN A 160 -22.54 14.09 18.14
N GLY A 161 -22.66 14.06 19.48
CA GLY A 161 -21.66 13.37 20.32
C GLY A 161 -21.51 11.90 19.87
N ALA A 162 -22.64 11.26 19.61
CA ALA A 162 -22.68 9.90 19.11
C ALA A 162 -22.10 9.73 17.70
N ARG A 163 -22.13 10.74 16.81
CA ARG A 163 -21.63 10.59 15.42
C ARG A 163 -20.12 10.44 15.35
N ILE A 164 -19.37 11.29 16.05
CA ILE A 164 -17.91 11.20 16.06
C ILE A 164 -17.48 9.94 16.80
N GLU A 165 -18.12 9.61 17.92
CA GLU A 165 -17.85 8.37 18.66
C GLU A 165 -18.14 7.12 17.82
N LEU A 166 -19.33 7.03 17.21
CA LEU A 166 -19.69 5.92 16.33
C LEU A 166 -18.77 5.86 15.10
N GLY A 167 -18.45 7.01 14.50
CA GLY A 167 -17.51 7.10 13.38
C GLY A 167 -16.12 6.59 13.75
N MET A 168 -15.61 6.94 14.94
CA MET A 168 -14.36 6.40 15.46
C MET A 168 -14.44 4.90 15.71
N MET A 169 -15.53 4.40 16.32
CA MET A 169 -15.71 2.97 16.54
C MET A 169 -15.68 2.19 15.21
N ILE A 170 -16.43 2.65 14.21
CA ILE A 170 -16.44 2.06 12.86
C ILE A 170 -15.04 2.13 12.24
N PHE A 171 -14.37 3.29 12.35
CA PHE A 171 -13.03 3.48 11.81
C PHE A 171 -12.01 2.51 12.43
N PHE A 172 -11.94 2.43 13.76
CA PHE A 172 -10.98 1.57 14.45
C PHE A 172 -11.28 0.08 14.25
N LEU A 173 -12.57 -0.31 14.27
CA LEU A 173 -12.97 -1.67 13.91
C LEU A 173 -12.50 -2.01 12.50
N GLY A 174 -12.76 -1.13 11.53
CA GLY A 174 -12.31 -1.30 10.16
C GLY A 174 -10.78 -1.37 10.02
N LEU A 175 -10.05 -0.50 10.72
CA LEU A 175 -8.59 -0.46 10.69
C LEU A 175 -7.98 -1.75 11.27
N VAL A 176 -8.45 -2.19 12.44
CA VAL A 176 -7.96 -3.42 13.10
C VAL A 176 -8.29 -4.64 12.26
N SER A 177 -9.53 -4.75 11.75
CA SER A 177 -9.91 -5.83 10.84
C SER A 177 -9.07 -5.83 9.57
N ASN A 178 -8.76 -4.65 9.00
CA ASN A 178 -7.91 -4.53 7.82
C ASN A 178 -6.48 -5.03 8.09
N ILE A 179 -5.87 -4.62 9.20
CA ILE A 179 -4.53 -5.06 9.60
C ILE A 179 -4.50 -6.57 9.84
N PHE A 180 -5.50 -7.10 10.56
CA PHE A 180 -5.62 -8.52 10.85
C PHE A 180 -5.64 -9.38 9.59
N HIS A 181 -6.49 -9.03 8.61
CA HIS A 181 -6.57 -9.78 7.36
C HIS A 181 -5.32 -9.61 6.48
N ASP A 182 -4.67 -8.45 6.52
CA ASP A 182 -3.38 -8.25 5.86
C ASP A 182 -2.29 -9.17 6.46
N ASP A 183 -2.26 -9.35 7.79
CA ASP A 183 -1.32 -10.26 8.45
C ASP A 183 -1.55 -11.71 8.09
N GLU A 184 -2.81 -12.14 7.99
CA GLU A 184 -3.18 -13.47 7.50
C GLU A 184 -2.67 -13.70 6.07
N LEU A 185 -2.88 -12.72 5.17
CA LEU A 185 -2.35 -12.78 3.80
C LEU A 185 -0.82 -12.83 3.77
N ARG A 186 -0.13 -12.14 4.68
CA ARG A 186 1.33 -12.20 4.81
C ARG A 186 1.78 -13.60 5.23
N GLU A 187 1.07 -14.24 6.16
CA GLU A 187 1.41 -15.61 6.59
C GLU A 187 1.25 -16.62 5.45
N ILE A 188 0.18 -16.51 4.67
CA ILE A 188 -0.02 -17.33 3.47
C ILE A 188 1.15 -17.14 2.48
N ARG A 189 1.60 -15.91 2.26
CA ARG A 189 2.76 -15.61 1.40
C ARG A 189 4.06 -16.20 1.97
N ARG A 190 4.30 -16.10 3.29
CA ARG A 190 5.49 -16.70 3.94
C ARG A 190 5.47 -18.22 3.79
N ALA A 191 4.33 -18.87 4.01
CA ALA A 191 4.18 -20.30 3.84
C ALA A 191 4.47 -20.75 2.40
N ALA A 192 3.98 -20.01 1.40
CA ALA A 192 4.27 -20.28 -0.01
C ALA A 192 5.77 -20.16 -0.33
N LEU A 193 6.44 -19.12 0.18
CA LEU A 193 7.89 -18.95 0.00
C LEU A 193 8.70 -20.07 0.65
N ARG A 194 8.35 -20.50 1.87
CA ARG A 194 8.98 -21.65 2.55
C ARG A 194 8.86 -22.93 1.72
N LYS A 195 7.66 -23.19 1.16
CA LYS A 195 7.43 -24.35 0.30
C LYS A 195 8.27 -24.30 -0.98
N GLN A 196 8.38 -23.14 -1.62
CA GLN A 196 9.22 -22.96 -2.81
C GLN A 196 10.71 -23.18 -2.51
N ALA A 197 11.21 -22.69 -1.37
CA ALA A 197 12.58 -22.91 -0.95
C ALA A 197 12.90 -24.40 -0.76
N MET A 198 12.02 -25.15 -0.07
CA MET A 198 12.19 -26.60 0.13
C MET A 198 12.18 -27.39 -1.19
N GLN A 199 11.37 -26.98 -2.17
CA GLN A 199 11.35 -27.60 -3.50
C GLN A 199 12.63 -27.34 -4.28
N ASN A 200 13.17 -26.13 -4.19
CA ASN A 200 14.43 -25.79 -4.85
C ASN A 200 15.60 -26.56 -4.22
N ASP A 201 15.68 -26.67 -2.89
CA ASP A 201 16.73 -27.41 -2.18
C ASP A 201 16.68 -28.92 -2.46
N SER A 202 15.47 -29.50 -2.53
CA SER A 202 15.30 -30.92 -2.89
C SER A 202 15.64 -31.20 -4.37
N SER A 203 15.51 -30.21 -5.25
CA SER A 203 15.91 -30.32 -6.66
C SER A 203 17.42 -30.18 -6.89
N THR A 204 18.13 -29.37 -6.08
CA THR A 204 19.60 -29.23 -6.12
C THR A 204 20.33 -30.35 -5.37
N GLY A 205 19.67 -31.02 -4.42
CA GLY A 205 20.22 -32.14 -3.64
C GLY A 205 20.29 -33.50 -4.36
N LYS A 206 19.67 -33.68 -5.54
CA LYS A 206 19.63 -34.97 -6.25
C LYS A 206 20.81 -35.24 -7.20
N ASN A 207 21.77 -34.33 -7.33
CA ASN A 207 22.90 -34.46 -8.28
C ASN A 207 24.30 -34.46 -7.63
N LYS A 208 24.41 -34.94 -6.38
CA LYS A 208 25.70 -35.19 -5.69
C LYS A 208 25.88 -36.66 -5.29
N GLY A 209 25.46 -37.57 -6.16
CA GLY A 209 25.58 -39.02 -5.92
C GLY A 209 25.71 -39.82 -7.21
N ASN A 210 26.73 -39.56 -8.02
CA ASN A 210 27.44 -40.60 -8.79
C ASN A 210 28.59 -39.97 -9.60
N LYS A 211 29.81 -40.04 -9.06
CA LYS A 211 31.01 -40.13 -9.89
C LYS A 211 31.66 -41.48 -9.61
N THR A 212 31.32 -42.41 -10.50
CA THR A 212 32.21 -43.38 -11.12
C THR A 212 33.00 -44.30 -10.17
N VAL A 213 32.47 -45.51 -10.03
CA VAL A 213 33.30 -46.72 -9.98
C VAL A 213 34.07 -46.79 -11.29
N ASP A 214 35.40 -46.85 -11.25
CA ASP A 214 36.18 -47.41 -12.35
C ASP A 214 37.02 -48.58 -11.83
N LYS A 215 36.74 -49.76 -12.39
CA LYS A 215 37.50 -51.00 -12.19
C LYS A 215 38.52 -51.05 -13.32
N GLY A 216 39.81 -51.14 -13.02
CA GLY A 216 40.78 -51.49 -14.06
C GLY A 216 42.25 -51.30 -13.73
N THR A 217 42.80 -52.14 -12.84
CA THR A 217 44.23 -52.49 -12.93
C THR A 217 44.38 -54.00 -12.81
N ILE A 218 44.24 -54.68 -13.95
CA ILE A 218 44.79 -56.03 -14.16
C ILE A 218 46.18 -55.81 -14.76
N TRP A 219 47.23 -56.15 -14.02
CA TRP A 219 48.51 -56.58 -14.58
C TRP A 219 49.13 -57.60 -13.62
N GLU A 220 48.76 -58.86 -13.81
CA GLU A 220 49.48 -60.01 -13.31
C GLU A 220 50.10 -60.72 -14.52
N ARG A 221 51.42 -60.56 -14.68
CA ARG A 221 52.31 -61.46 -15.41
C ARG A 221 53.74 -60.99 -15.21
N ASP A 222 54.44 -61.64 -14.29
CA ASP A 222 55.82 -62.02 -14.53
C ASP A 222 56.09 -63.36 -13.87
N GLY A 223 56.37 -64.34 -14.71
CA GLY A 223 56.75 -65.67 -14.30
C GLY A 223 58.19 -65.70 -13.81
N LYS A 224 58.42 -66.37 -12.68
CA LYS A 224 59.67 -67.10 -12.45
C LYS A 224 59.35 -68.52 -12.01
N ARG A 225 59.78 -69.44 -12.87
CA ARG A 225 60.10 -70.83 -12.54
C ARG A 225 61.21 -70.83 -11.50
N GLU A 226 61.16 -71.79 -10.56
CA GLU A 226 62.26 -72.65 -10.08
C GLU A 226 61.84 -73.29 -8.74
N THR A 227 61.45 -74.57 -8.73
CA THR A 227 62.23 -75.80 -8.46
C THR A 227 62.22 -76.25 -6.99
N LYS A 228 61.74 -77.51 -6.83
CA LYS A 228 62.23 -78.60 -5.96
C LYS A 228 62.19 -78.41 -4.43
N GLY A 229 61.61 -79.42 -3.77
CA GLY A 229 61.79 -79.72 -2.35
C GLY A 229 60.53 -80.28 -1.74
#